data_AF-A0A1A9T4T6-F1
#
_entry.id   AF-A0A1A9T4T6-F1
#
_cell.length_a   1.000
_cell.length_b   1.000
_cell.length_c   1.000
_cell.angle_alpha   90.00
_cell.angle_beta   90.00
_cell.angle_gamma   90.00
#
_symmetry.space_group_name_H-M   'P 1'
#
loop_
_entity.id
_entity.type
_entity.pdbx_description
1 polymer ?
#
loop_
_entity_poly.entity_id
_entity_poly.type
_entity_poly.pdbx_seq_one_letter_code
_entity_poly.pdbx_strand_id
1 'polypeptide(L)'
;MLLTKRISIVVMLATLVTSFSVFAAEPIKKSFTETEFLSAFSGKSRKVVMEKLGAPAKKEQSVRPSNAEGVIGRPVDSSKPVNVEMWYYSNKVEYAPKKLYKMTELTFVNDRCMNIAFFNKK
;
A
#
# COMPACT_ATOMS: atom_id res chain seq x y z
N MET A 1 36.30 66.75 14.25
CA MET A 1 37.22 65.72 14.76
C MET A 1 36.66 64.38 14.31
N LEU A 2 37.44 63.68 13.46
CA LEU A 2 37.41 62.25 13.06
C LEU A 2 36.06 61.48 13.17
N LEU A 3 35.59 60.71 12.18
CA LEU A 3 36.35 59.62 11.58
C LEU A 3 35.52 58.97 10.46
N THR A 4 35.87 59.25 9.21
CA THR A 4 35.60 58.35 8.08
C THR A 4 36.62 57.21 8.13
N LYS A 5 36.18 55.96 8.31
CA LYS A 5 36.94 54.70 8.06
C LYS A 5 35.95 53.53 8.18
N ARG A 6 35.46 53.00 7.05
CA ARG A 6 35.91 51.76 6.40
C ARG A 6 35.85 50.51 7.30
N ILE A 7 35.24 49.45 6.74
CA ILE A 7 35.48 48.00 6.94
C ILE A 7 34.22 47.24 7.43
N SER A 8 33.61 46.59 6.42
CA SER A 8 33.02 45.26 6.40
C SER A 8 32.98 44.43 7.69
N ILE A 9 31.79 43.95 8.04
CA ILE A 9 31.44 42.64 8.63
C ILE A 9 29.91 42.56 8.41
N VAL A 10 29.40 42.08 7.27
CA VAL A 10 29.10 40.67 6.99
C VAL A 10 28.79 39.88 8.26
N VAL A 11 27.58 40.04 8.79
CA VAL A 11 26.91 38.96 9.55
C VAL A 11 25.69 38.53 8.74
N MET A 12 25.99 37.52 7.93
CA MET A 12 25.13 36.61 7.21
C MET A 12 23.98 36.12 8.10
N LEU A 13 22.81 36.76 8.00
CA LEU A 13 21.55 36.16 8.45
C LEU A 13 21.09 35.21 7.34
N ALA A 14 21.68 34.01 7.32
CA ALA A 14 21.23 32.92 6.46
C ALA A 14 19.84 32.48 6.92
N THR A 15 18.81 33.07 6.33
CA THR A 15 17.44 32.58 6.38
C THR A 15 17.39 31.23 5.67
N LEU A 16 17.63 30.17 6.42
CA LEU A 16 17.37 28.80 5.99
C LEU A 16 15.85 28.60 5.96
N VAL A 17 15.20 29.06 4.89
CA VAL A 17 13.82 28.71 4.59
C VAL A 17 13.86 27.27 4.09
N THR A 18 13.73 26.31 5.00
CA THR A 18 13.54 24.91 4.65
C THR A 18 12.21 24.79 3.91
N SER A 19 12.29 24.65 2.59
CA SER A 19 11.16 24.29 1.73
C SER A 19 10.68 22.89 2.13
N PHE A 20 9.74 22.81 3.06
CA PHE A 20 8.96 21.60 3.24
C PHE A 20 8.10 21.46 1.98
N SER A 21 8.52 20.58 1.07
CA SER A 21 7.67 20.08 0.01
C SER A 21 6.48 19.40 0.69
N VAL A 22 5.38 20.13 0.81
CA VAL A 22 4.08 19.55 1.13
C VAL A 22 3.77 18.63 -0.04
N PHE A 23 4.01 17.34 0.13
CA PHE A 23 3.40 16.34 -0.73
C PHE A 23 1.89 16.51 -0.53
N ALA A 24 1.25 17.24 -1.43
CA ALA A 24 -0.19 17.25 -1.53
C ALA A 24 -0.60 15.79 -1.72
N ALA A 25 -1.11 15.17 -0.65
CA ALA A 25 -1.69 13.85 -0.74
C ALA A 25 -2.80 13.95 -1.80
N GLU A 26 -2.64 13.24 -2.90
CA GLU A 26 -3.68 13.16 -3.92
C GLU A 26 -5.00 12.77 -3.22
N PRO A 27 -6.13 13.41 -3.56
CA PRO A 27 -7.40 13.10 -2.94
C PRO A 27 -7.64 11.59 -3.09
N ILE A 28 -7.73 10.88 -1.96
CA ILE A 28 -7.97 9.44 -1.95
C ILE A 28 -9.23 9.18 -2.78
N LYS A 29 -9.05 8.55 -3.95
CA LYS A 29 -10.16 8.26 -4.85
C LYS A 29 -11.23 7.50 -4.07
N LYS A 30 -12.47 8.01 -4.09
CA LYS A 30 -13.57 7.49 -3.27
C LYS A 30 -13.88 6.02 -3.60
N SER A 31 -13.70 5.64 -4.85
CA SER A 31 -13.93 4.29 -5.38
C SER A 31 -13.16 4.06 -6.67
N PHE A 32 -12.87 2.80 -6.98
CA PHE A 32 -12.25 2.34 -8.22
C PHE A 32 -13.27 1.57 -9.07
N THR A 33 -13.10 1.55 -10.39
CA THR A 33 -13.71 0.48 -11.20
C THR A 33 -12.95 -0.83 -10.99
N GLU A 34 -13.52 -1.97 -11.38
CA GLU A 34 -12.82 -3.26 -11.31
C GLU A 34 -11.49 -3.24 -12.05
N THR A 35 -11.48 -2.79 -13.30
CA THR A 35 -10.26 -2.73 -14.13
C THR A 35 -9.19 -1.83 -13.51
N GLU A 36 -9.59 -0.66 -13.00
CA GLU A 36 -8.67 0.24 -12.31
C GLU A 36 -8.10 -0.40 -11.04
N PHE A 37 -8.93 -1.08 -10.25
CA PHE A 37 -8.51 -1.72 -9.02
C PHE A 37 -7.54 -2.87 -9.30
N LEU A 38 -7.87 -3.75 -10.25
CA LEU A 38 -7.01 -4.84 -10.68
C LEU A 38 -5.66 -4.31 -11.18
N SER A 39 -5.66 -3.30 -12.05
CA SER A 39 -4.43 -2.68 -12.56
C SER A 39 -3.58 -2.03 -11.46
N ALA A 40 -4.23 -1.36 -10.51
CA ALA A 40 -3.55 -0.65 -9.43
C ALA A 40 -2.88 -1.59 -8.43
N PHE A 41 -3.45 -2.78 -8.16
CA PHE A 41 -3.07 -3.62 -7.01
C PHE A 41 -2.54 -5.01 -7.34
N SER A 42 -2.80 -5.56 -8.53
CA SER A 42 -2.30 -6.88 -8.91
C SER A 42 -0.77 -6.92 -8.88
N GLY A 43 -0.20 -7.90 -8.18
CA GLY A 43 1.24 -8.06 -8.00
C GLY A 43 1.92 -7.00 -7.14
N LYS A 44 1.20 -6.04 -6.57
CA LYS A 44 1.79 -5.01 -5.70
C LYS A 44 2.09 -5.55 -4.31
N SER A 45 3.01 -4.87 -3.60
CA SER A 45 3.35 -5.21 -2.23
C SER A 45 2.27 -4.76 -1.24
N ARG A 46 2.20 -5.38 -0.06
CA ARG A 46 1.33 -4.92 1.03
C ARG A 46 1.56 -3.46 1.39
N LYS A 47 2.82 -3.00 1.33
CA LYS A 47 3.18 -1.59 1.55
C LYS A 47 2.45 -0.65 0.58
N VAL A 48 2.53 -0.92 -0.71
CA VAL A 48 1.87 -0.09 -1.74
C VAL A 48 0.35 -0.12 -1.59
N VAL A 49 -0.22 -1.29 -1.25
CA VAL A 49 -1.66 -1.40 -0.98
C VAL A 49 -2.06 -0.57 0.24
N MET A 50 -1.30 -0.66 1.34
CA MET A 50 -1.55 0.11 2.57
C MET A 50 -1.45 1.62 2.33
N GLU A 51 -0.46 2.08 1.56
CA GLU A 51 -0.29 3.50 1.22
C GLU A 51 -1.49 4.05 0.43
N LYS A 52 -2.06 3.25 -0.48
CA LYS A 52 -3.15 3.70 -1.37
C LYS A 52 -4.56 3.46 -0.82
N LEU A 53 -4.79 2.35 -0.12
CA LEU A 53 -6.11 1.96 0.37
C LEU A 53 -6.31 2.21 1.87
N GLY A 54 -5.22 2.43 2.61
CA GLY A 54 -5.21 2.46 4.05
C GLY A 54 -5.33 1.07 4.67
N ALA A 55 -5.64 1.04 5.97
CA ALA A 55 -5.82 -0.20 6.71
C ALA A 55 -7.03 -1.00 6.20
N PRO A 56 -6.91 -2.33 6.03
CA PRO A 56 -8.05 -3.17 5.71
C PRO A 56 -9.01 -3.26 6.90
N ALA A 57 -10.29 -3.53 6.61
CA ALA A 57 -11.32 -3.75 7.62
C ALA A 57 -11.11 -5.06 8.39
N LYS A 58 -10.55 -6.08 7.72
CA LYS A 58 -10.18 -7.37 8.32
C LYS A 58 -8.91 -7.91 7.67
N LYS A 59 -8.14 -8.64 8.46
CA LYS A 59 -7.01 -9.45 8.01
C LYS A 59 -7.21 -10.90 8.46
N GLU A 60 -6.84 -11.84 7.61
CA GLU A 60 -6.72 -13.25 7.96
C GLU A 60 -5.34 -13.74 7.51
N GLN A 61 -4.67 -14.50 8.36
CA GLN A 61 -3.34 -15.03 8.04
C GLN A 61 -3.38 -16.56 8.10
N SER A 62 -2.86 -17.18 7.05
CA SER A 62 -2.63 -18.60 6.98
C SER A 62 -1.16 -18.81 6.60
N VAL A 63 -0.42 -19.53 7.44
CA VAL A 63 0.95 -19.94 7.11
C VAL A 63 0.87 -21.37 6.64
N ARG A 64 1.22 -21.62 5.38
CA ARG A 64 1.45 -23.00 4.95
C ARG A 64 2.80 -23.43 5.51
N PRO A 65 2.86 -24.39 6.46
CA PRO A 65 4.14 -24.84 6.99
C PRO A 65 4.97 -25.45 5.86
N SER A 66 6.29 -25.25 5.92
CA SER A 66 7.26 -25.79 4.95
C SER A 66 7.17 -27.31 4.81
N ASN A 67 6.60 -28.02 5.80
CA ASN A 67 6.50 -29.49 5.82
C ASN A 67 5.12 -30.04 5.38
N ALA A 68 4.32 -29.29 4.62
CA ALA A 68 3.01 -29.76 4.12
C ALA A 68 3.10 -30.96 3.13
N GLU A 69 4.31 -31.43 2.82
CA GLU A 69 4.62 -32.57 1.96
C GLU A 69 4.21 -33.92 2.56
N GLY A 70 3.97 -34.01 3.87
CA GLY A 70 3.55 -35.27 4.50
C GLY A 70 2.19 -35.83 4.03
N VAL A 71 1.42 -35.05 3.28
CA VAL A 71 0.07 -35.42 2.80
C VAL A 71 0.05 -35.76 1.30
N ILE A 72 1.08 -35.38 0.53
CA ILE A 72 1.10 -35.56 -0.92
C ILE A 72 2.45 -36.18 -1.26
N GLY A 73 2.48 -37.46 -1.61
CA GLY A 73 3.69 -38.28 -1.82
C GLY A 73 4.57 -37.89 -3.02
N ARG A 74 4.76 -36.60 -3.27
CA ARG A 74 5.68 -36.05 -4.28
C ARG A 74 6.44 -34.85 -3.67
N PRO A 75 7.76 -34.79 -3.83
CA PRO A 75 8.55 -33.66 -3.35
C PRO A 75 8.18 -32.40 -4.15
N VAL A 76 7.79 -31.33 -3.46
CA VAL A 76 7.50 -30.02 -4.06
C VAL A 76 8.41 -29.03 -3.36
N ASP A 77 9.42 -28.52 -4.05
CA ASP A 77 10.47 -27.65 -3.51
C ASP A 77 9.92 -26.60 -2.51
N SER A 78 10.02 -26.93 -1.22
CA SER A 78 9.32 -26.30 -0.09
C SER A 78 10.25 -25.52 0.82
N SER A 79 11.45 -25.21 0.33
CA SER A 79 12.57 -24.63 1.10
C SER A 79 12.26 -23.31 1.81
N LYS A 80 11.14 -22.65 1.52
CA LYS A 80 10.70 -21.43 2.20
C LYS A 80 9.23 -21.51 2.63
N PRO A 81 8.91 -21.15 3.88
CA PRO A 81 7.53 -21.01 4.34
C PRO A 81 6.76 -20.04 3.42
N VAL A 82 5.55 -20.45 3.02
CA VAL A 82 4.66 -19.57 2.25
C VAL A 82 3.74 -18.87 3.22
N ASN A 83 3.91 -17.55 3.34
CA ASN A 83 3.02 -16.71 4.12
C ASN A 83 1.88 -16.26 3.21
N VAL A 84 0.65 -16.66 3.55
CA VAL A 84 -0.57 -16.21 2.91
C VAL A 84 -1.34 -15.31 3.86
N GLU A 85 -1.66 -14.10 3.42
CA GLU A 85 -2.45 -13.14 4.20
C GLU A 85 -3.57 -12.59 3.32
N MET A 86 -4.80 -12.62 3.80
CA MET A 86 -5.98 -12.10 3.10
C MET A 86 -6.41 -10.79 3.76
N TRP A 87 -6.52 -9.73 2.97
CA TRP A 87 -6.99 -8.43 3.41
C TRP A 87 -8.36 -8.13 2.82
N TYR A 88 -9.25 -7.61 3.65
CA TYR A 88 -10.62 -7.30 3.27
C TYR A 88 -10.87 -5.81 3.35
N TYR A 89 -11.36 -5.23 2.25
CA TYR A 89 -11.77 -3.83 2.17
C TYR A 89 -13.25 -3.74 1.83
N SER A 90 -13.95 -2.77 2.42
CA SER A 90 -15.37 -2.53 2.12
C SER A 90 -15.53 -1.27 1.27
N ASN A 91 -16.48 -1.33 0.32
CA ASN A 91 -16.95 -0.16 -0.42
C ASN A 91 -15.83 0.58 -1.19
N LYS A 92 -14.83 -0.15 -1.71
CA LYS A 92 -13.73 0.44 -2.50
C LYS A 92 -13.91 0.31 -4.00
N VAL A 93 -14.72 -0.63 -4.48
CA VAL A 93 -14.81 -0.97 -5.92
C VAL A 93 -16.25 -0.91 -6.39
N GLU A 94 -16.50 -0.23 -7.51
CA GLU A 94 -17.78 -0.14 -8.19
C GLU A 94 -17.88 -1.16 -9.33
N TYR A 95 -19.00 -1.90 -9.40
CA TYR A 95 -19.34 -2.78 -10.52
C TYR A 95 -20.29 -2.13 -11.53
N ALA A 96 -20.92 -1.03 -11.12
CA ALA A 96 -21.75 -0.18 -11.95
C ALA A 96 -21.83 1.22 -11.31
N PRO A 97 -22.27 2.27 -12.02
CA PRO A 97 -22.31 3.62 -11.49
C PRO A 97 -23.04 3.68 -10.14
N LYS A 98 -22.33 4.12 -9.09
CA LYS A 98 -22.84 4.24 -7.70
C LYS A 98 -23.21 2.91 -7.04
N LYS A 99 -22.82 1.77 -7.61
CA LYS A 99 -23.06 0.44 -7.06
C LYS A 99 -21.72 -0.20 -6.68
N LEU A 100 -21.50 -0.31 -5.38
CA LEU A 100 -20.24 -0.79 -4.79
C LEU A 100 -20.33 -2.26 -4.41
N TYR A 101 -19.21 -2.95 -4.54
CA TYR A 101 -18.99 -4.22 -3.85
C TYR A 101 -18.96 -4.01 -2.34
N LYS A 102 -19.64 -4.90 -1.61
CA LYS A 102 -19.63 -4.89 -0.14
C LYS A 102 -18.26 -5.23 0.42
N MET A 103 -17.54 -6.12 -0.27
CA MET A 103 -16.22 -6.58 0.13
C MET A 103 -15.32 -6.84 -1.07
N THR A 104 -14.05 -6.47 -0.93
CA THR A 104 -12.96 -6.83 -1.82
C THR A 104 -11.91 -7.56 -1.00
N GLU A 105 -11.54 -8.77 -1.42
CA GLU A 105 -10.44 -9.54 -0.83
C GLU A 105 -9.18 -9.37 -1.67
N LEU A 106 -8.05 -9.14 -1.02
CA LEU A 106 -6.71 -9.21 -1.62
C LEU A 106 -5.95 -10.32 -0.91
N THR A 107 -5.55 -11.35 -1.65
CA THR A 107 -4.70 -12.42 -1.12
C THR A 107 -3.25 -12.11 -1.43
N PHE A 108 -2.45 -11.96 -0.38
CA PHE A 108 -1.01 -11.77 -0.46
C PHE A 108 -0.29 -13.10 -0.28
N VAL A 109 0.68 -13.39 -1.15
CA VAL A 109 1.62 -14.50 -0.99
C VAL A 109 3.01 -13.90 -0.91
N ASN A 110 3.71 -14.12 0.20
CA ASN A 110 5.07 -13.61 0.43
C ASN A 110 5.19 -12.11 0.09
N ASP A 111 4.22 -11.31 0.55
CA ASP A 111 4.08 -9.87 0.34
C ASP A 111 3.46 -9.39 -0.98
N ARG A 112 3.28 -10.25 -1.98
CA ARG A 112 2.69 -9.86 -3.28
C ARG A 112 1.20 -10.15 -3.37
N CYS A 113 0.40 -9.20 -3.82
CA CYS A 113 -1.02 -9.41 -4.09
C CYS A 113 -1.20 -10.34 -5.29
N MET A 114 -1.50 -11.62 -5.03
CA MET A 114 -1.60 -12.67 -6.05
C MET A 114 -3.02 -12.91 -6.54
N ASN A 115 -4.02 -12.59 -5.71
CA ASN A 115 -5.42 -12.75 -6.06
C ASN A 115 -6.24 -11.57 -5.56
N ILE A 116 -7.27 -11.20 -6.31
CA ILE A 116 -8.25 -10.17 -5.96
C ILE A 116 -9.64 -10.71 -6.26
N ALA A 117 -10.55 -10.63 -5.30
CA ALA A 117 -11.93 -11.08 -5.44
C ALA A 117 -12.93 -10.03 -4.94
N PHE A 118 -14.10 -9.99 -5.57
CA PHE A 118 -15.16 -9.01 -5.28
C PHE A 118 -16.46 -9.70 -4.86
N PHE A 119 -17.10 -9.22 -3.80
CA PHE A 119 -18.25 -9.89 -3.18
C PHE A 119 -19.40 -8.92 -2.86
N ASN A 120 -20.63 -9.37 -3.16
CA ASN A 120 -21.89 -8.68 -2.82
C ASN A 120 -22.77 -9.46 -1.81
N LYS A 121 -22.38 -10.71 -1.52
CA LYS A 121 -23.00 -11.59 -0.51
C LYS A 121 -21.87 -12.19 0.34
N LYS A 122 -22.14 -12.41 1.62
CA LYS A 122 -21.30 -13.27 2.47
C LYS A 122 -21.57 -14.72 2.14
#